data_AF-A0A642V8D8-F1
#
_entry.id   AF-A0A642V8D8-F1
#
_cell.length_a   1.000
_cell.length_b   1.000
_cell.length_c   1.000
_cell.angle_alpha   90.00
_cell.angle_beta   90.00
_cell.angle_gamma   90.00
#
_symmetry.space_group_name_H-M   'P 1'
#
loop_
_entity.id
_entity.type
_entity.pdbx_description
1 polymer ?
#
loop_
_entity_poly.entity_id
_entity_poly.type
_entity_poly.pdbx_seq_one_letter_code
_entity_poly.pdbx_strand_id
1 'polypeptide(L)'
;MVVSKLLNRCFINGGDNGDDNNGGDDDNNGGDDTTGPQMVVYSIQTPVWLTNAGISRALFHDRQALGIVLSAGGSISIAQDATMAVGDLHLDLLGNDTATDSTDLIIPATGEAVTVTASTDSCVPFIQTPFDIDETGVNFTVTAGTAVELPVYVSGSGNEAAFFELWDANSSPYALLEGDSCRVLVPLGDRDALRAMTGFESLYGLMNYYDWSVIGSYDDQIGLAVAPANSTDLKPSNKFFIRADISGTEGAYYTDYWVGFTGASIAPLLTYNSWTALHTIALGYNPSYVEAGMDAAAATAALLAVQVEYHTLGDNAADAQGWLWDGNKSTVEAAIFDALEAGETFDTMVDVRYSTVMLVVLRQKAGMRAWKHMNQQYRAIFSTDASLTPASFPYADLMLRYLGEASSFDFVPVLERWGVPYSATQGEANRTNGYAPAAHLIDTAVAFQQLPFISTFFIIVTTDELASLGVIGGLAVTFQADDVTSLEGQTLTLNNGPTEVAAATIASGAATFADIPIGVYTFGFPDTSALGIPEENYAIIRGTGSASLITFTTA
;
A
#
# COMPACT_ATOMS: atom_id res chain seq x y z
N MET A 1 0.87 28.81 15.61
CA MET A 1 1.34 29.04 17.00
C MET A 1 0.19 28.62 17.91
N VAL A 2 0.07 27.41 18.45
CA VAL A 2 1.02 26.47 19.06
C VAL A 2 0.48 25.05 18.80
N VAL A 3 1.18 24.23 18.02
CA VAL A 3 1.05 22.76 18.04
C VAL A 3 2.45 22.20 17.82
N SER A 4 3.20 22.08 18.90
CA SER A 4 4.43 21.29 18.99
C SER A 4 4.52 20.87 20.44
N LYS A 5 4.17 19.60 20.70
CA LYS A 5 4.48 18.77 21.88
C LYS A 5 3.50 17.61 21.94
N LEU A 6 3.81 16.55 21.19
CA LEU A 6 3.29 15.20 21.42
C LEU A 6 4.19 14.15 20.75
N LEU A 7 5.51 14.29 20.91
CA LEU A 7 6.51 13.25 20.63
C LEU A 7 7.62 13.41 21.68
N ASN A 8 7.40 12.81 22.86
CA ASN A 8 8.44 12.43 23.82
C ASN A 8 7.76 11.86 25.07
N ARG A 9 7.25 10.62 24.98
CA ARG A 9 7.01 9.76 26.14
C ARG A 9 6.99 8.30 25.68
N CYS A 10 8.16 7.67 25.67
CA CYS A 10 8.35 6.30 26.10
C CYS A 10 9.86 6.05 26.11
N PHE A 11 10.53 6.36 27.21
CA PHE A 11 11.69 5.65 27.76
C PHE A 11 11.97 6.16 29.19
N ILE A 12 12.48 5.23 30.03
CA ILE A 12 12.98 5.35 31.41
C ILE A 12 12.00 5.01 32.56
N ASN A 13 12.11 3.77 33.05
CA ASN A 13 12.62 3.40 34.39
C ASN A 13 13.31 2.02 34.20
N GLY A 14 14.54 1.74 34.62
CA GLY A 14 15.26 2.26 35.78
C GLY A 14 15.12 1.24 36.92
N GLY A 15 16.09 0.34 37.07
CA GLY A 15 16.16 -0.67 38.11
C GLY A 15 17.59 -1.20 38.23
N ASP A 16 18.38 -0.45 38.99
CA ASP A 16 19.78 -0.66 39.35
C ASP A 16 19.95 -1.78 40.41
N ASN A 17 21.05 -2.54 40.32
CA ASN A 17 21.91 -2.89 41.45
C ASN A 17 23.08 -3.79 41.02
N GLY A 18 24.30 -3.28 41.24
CA GLY A 18 25.33 -4.06 41.95
C GLY A 18 26.61 -4.38 41.18
N ASP A 19 27.57 -3.46 41.27
CA ASP A 19 29.02 -3.64 41.50
C ASP A 19 29.70 -4.97 41.07
N ASP A 20 30.71 -4.87 40.19
CA ASP A 20 32.10 -4.96 40.67
C ASP A 20 33.14 -4.60 39.58
N ASN A 21 34.16 -3.87 40.02
CA ASN A 21 35.39 -3.51 39.32
C ASN A 21 36.14 -4.73 38.76
N ASN A 22 36.70 -4.60 37.55
CA ASN A 22 38.17 -4.63 37.40
C ASN A 22 38.62 -4.14 36.01
N GLY A 23 39.66 -3.31 36.00
CA GLY A 23 40.39 -2.95 34.80
C GLY A 23 41.34 -4.06 34.34
N GLY A 24 41.71 -4.01 33.07
CA GLY A 24 42.74 -4.84 32.46
C GLY A 24 42.90 -4.45 30.99
N ASP A 25 43.89 -3.60 30.72
CA ASP A 25 44.60 -3.60 29.44
C ASP A 25 45.11 -5.02 29.19
N ASP A 26 44.94 -5.56 27.99
CA ASP A 26 45.84 -6.57 27.45
C ASP A 26 45.85 -6.48 25.91
N ASP A 27 46.93 -5.88 25.41
CA ASP A 27 47.50 -6.23 24.11
C ASP A 27 47.85 -7.73 24.12
N ASN A 28 47.29 -8.54 23.22
CA ASN A 28 48.12 -9.60 22.64
C ASN A 28 47.62 -10.18 21.31
N ASN A 29 48.59 -10.26 20.42
CA ASN A 29 48.64 -10.96 19.16
C ASN A 29 48.63 -12.49 19.43
N GLY A 30 47.62 -13.21 18.97
CA GLY A 30 47.53 -14.67 19.10
C GLY A 30 46.45 -15.23 18.19
N GLY A 31 46.81 -16.18 17.32
CA GLY A 31 45.90 -16.75 16.32
C GLY A 31 44.64 -17.34 16.94
N ASP A 32 43.50 -16.89 16.45
CA ASP A 32 42.19 -17.42 16.82
C ASP A 32 41.81 -18.50 15.80
N ASP A 33 41.90 -19.75 16.23
CA ASP A 33 41.22 -20.87 15.60
C ASP A 33 39.76 -20.79 16.06
N THR A 34 38.97 -19.91 15.43
CA THR A 34 37.56 -19.72 15.77
C THR A 34 36.79 -21.00 15.40
N THR A 35 36.52 -21.86 16.38
CA THR A 35 35.76 -23.12 16.21
C THR A 35 34.25 -22.91 16.05
N GLY A 36 33.81 -21.79 15.46
CA GLY A 36 32.41 -21.44 15.26
C GLY A 36 32.17 -20.84 13.86
N PRO A 37 30.90 -20.65 13.46
CA PRO A 37 30.58 -20.16 12.13
C PRO A 37 31.12 -18.74 11.92
N GLN A 38 31.63 -18.47 10.72
CA GLN A 38 32.01 -17.11 10.29
C GLN A 38 30.82 -16.16 10.27
N MET A 39 29.61 -16.68 10.00
CA MET A 39 28.37 -15.92 10.01
C MET A 39 27.23 -16.75 10.60
N VAL A 40 26.50 -16.15 11.53
CA VAL A 40 25.21 -16.67 12.01
C VAL A 40 24.11 -16.11 11.12
N VAL A 41 23.27 -17.01 10.61
CA VAL A 41 22.11 -16.72 9.78
C VAL A 41 20.87 -16.75 10.65
N TYR A 42 20.24 -15.59 10.82
CA TYR A 42 18.98 -15.52 11.55
C TYR A 42 17.81 -16.02 10.69
N SER A 43 16.74 -16.48 11.33
CA SER A 43 15.46 -16.78 10.70
C SER A 43 14.39 -15.77 11.13
N ILE A 44 13.34 -15.63 10.32
CA ILE A 44 12.16 -14.83 10.63
C ILE A 44 10.89 -15.67 10.54
N GLN A 45 9.80 -15.17 11.14
CA GLN A 45 8.50 -15.82 11.07
C GLN A 45 7.92 -15.72 9.65
N THR A 46 7.34 -16.80 9.12
CA THR A 46 6.54 -16.71 7.88
C THR A 46 5.30 -15.84 8.12
N PRO A 47 5.08 -14.75 7.36
CA PRO A 47 3.95 -13.85 7.57
C PRO A 47 2.66 -14.39 6.92
N VAL A 48 2.20 -15.56 7.34
CA VAL A 48 1.08 -16.29 6.71
C VAL A 48 -0.22 -15.48 6.63
N TRP A 49 -0.44 -14.55 7.55
CA TRP A 49 -1.61 -13.66 7.54
C TRP A 49 -1.61 -12.65 6.38
N LEU A 50 -0.44 -12.33 5.83
CA LEU A 50 -0.31 -11.53 4.61
C LEU A 50 -0.40 -12.40 3.37
N THR A 51 0.34 -13.51 3.34
CA THR A 51 0.40 -14.37 2.14
C THR A 51 -0.95 -15.00 1.83
N ASN A 52 -1.72 -15.40 2.84
CA ASN A 52 -3.08 -15.93 2.63
C ASN A 52 -4.03 -14.87 2.07
N ALA A 53 -3.81 -13.59 2.38
CA ALA A 53 -4.52 -12.46 1.79
C ALA A 53 -3.90 -11.99 0.46
N GLY A 54 -2.89 -12.70 -0.04
CA GLY A 54 -2.17 -12.37 -1.27
C GLY A 54 -1.43 -11.03 -1.22
N ILE A 55 -1.02 -10.58 -0.02
CA ILE A 55 -0.14 -9.44 0.16
C ILE A 55 1.29 -9.98 0.27
N SER A 56 2.17 -9.65 -0.68
CA SER A 56 3.55 -10.16 -0.67
C SER A 56 4.44 -9.37 0.30
N ARG A 57 4.31 -8.04 0.36
CA ARG A 57 5.05 -7.10 1.23
C ARG A 57 6.46 -7.59 1.57
N ALA A 58 7.32 -7.66 0.56
CA ALA A 58 8.72 -8.06 0.64
C ALA A 58 8.97 -9.52 1.05
N LEU A 59 8.06 -10.46 0.76
CA LEU A 59 8.08 -11.84 1.28
C LEU A 59 9.45 -12.52 1.19
N PHE A 60 10.07 -12.57 0.01
CA PHE A 60 11.39 -13.21 -0.19
C PHE A 60 12.52 -12.19 -0.38
N HIS A 61 12.33 -10.97 0.11
CA HIS A 61 13.33 -9.91 -0.04
C HIS A 61 14.41 -9.98 1.03
N ASP A 62 14.07 -10.37 2.27
CA ASP A 62 15.02 -10.32 3.37
C ASP A 62 16.20 -11.27 3.12
N ARG A 63 17.41 -10.72 3.23
CA ARG A 63 18.65 -11.43 2.90
C ARG A 63 19.84 -10.86 3.67
N GLN A 64 20.84 -11.69 3.87
CA GLN A 64 21.96 -11.44 4.76
C GLN A 64 23.27 -11.58 3.96
N ALA A 65 24.04 -10.49 3.85
CA ALA A 65 25.26 -10.47 3.05
C ALA A 65 26.39 -11.24 3.74
N LEU A 66 27.23 -11.95 2.97
CA LEU A 66 28.45 -12.57 3.50
C LEU A 66 29.58 -11.56 3.81
N GLY A 67 29.34 -10.26 3.61
CA GLY A 67 30.30 -9.19 3.91
C GLY A 67 31.40 -8.98 2.86
N ILE A 68 31.31 -9.64 1.70
CA ILE A 68 32.30 -9.53 0.61
C ILE A 68 31.66 -9.22 -0.75
N VAL A 69 32.43 -8.60 -1.64
CA VAL A 69 32.15 -8.54 -3.08
C VAL A 69 33.10 -9.48 -3.80
N LEU A 70 32.55 -10.44 -4.56
CA LEU A 70 33.33 -11.32 -5.43
C LEU A 70 33.55 -10.65 -6.78
N SER A 71 34.79 -10.67 -7.27
CA SER A 71 35.10 -10.27 -8.63
C SER A 71 34.45 -11.22 -9.65
N ALA A 72 34.21 -10.74 -10.87
CA ALA A 72 33.80 -11.55 -12.00
C ALA A 72 34.61 -12.86 -12.12
N GLY A 73 33.93 -14.00 -12.28
CA GLY A 73 34.54 -15.33 -12.33
C GLY A 73 35.19 -15.82 -11.02
N GLY A 74 35.09 -15.06 -9.93
CA GLY A 74 35.56 -15.47 -8.60
C GLY A 74 34.63 -16.51 -7.98
N SER A 75 35.18 -17.37 -7.12
CA SER A 75 34.43 -18.48 -6.52
C SER A 75 34.60 -18.52 -5.01
N ILE A 76 33.54 -18.94 -4.31
CA ILE A 76 33.60 -19.33 -2.90
C ILE A 76 33.21 -20.79 -2.76
N SER A 77 33.85 -21.48 -1.82
CA SER A 77 33.33 -22.71 -1.23
C SER A 77 32.61 -22.33 0.06
N ILE A 78 31.35 -22.73 0.20
CA ILE A 78 30.49 -22.41 1.34
C ILE A 78 29.78 -23.66 1.85
N ALA A 79 29.67 -23.80 3.16
CA ALA A 79 28.95 -24.88 3.83
C ALA A 79 28.22 -24.34 5.05
N GLN A 80 27.12 -25.01 5.42
CA GLN A 80 26.56 -24.81 6.76
C GLN A 80 27.50 -25.40 7.82
N ASP A 81 27.57 -24.75 8.97
CA ASP A 81 28.25 -25.29 10.14
C ASP A 81 27.53 -26.58 10.58
N ALA A 82 28.25 -27.69 10.59
CA ALA A 82 27.69 -29.01 10.87
C ALA A 82 27.04 -29.12 12.27
N THR A 83 27.34 -28.20 13.18
CA THR A 83 26.75 -28.16 14.53
C THR A 83 25.47 -27.33 14.62
N MET A 84 25.19 -26.51 13.61
CA MET A 84 24.04 -25.58 13.56
C MET A 84 23.13 -25.80 12.34
N ALA A 85 23.44 -26.77 11.47
CA ALA A 85 22.73 -26.94 10.21
C ALA A 85 21.26 -27.34 10.42
N VAL A 86 20.34 -26.52 9.89
CA VAL A 86 18.89 -26.72 9.96
C VAL A 86 18.27 -26.33 8.63
N GLY A 87 17.76 -27.33 7.88
CA GLY A 87 17.19 -27.10 6.55
C GLY A 87 18.21 -26.62 5.52
N ASP A 88 17.81 -26.62 4.25
CA ASP A 88 18.65 -26.08 3.19
C ASP A 88 18.59 -24.55 3.20
N LEU A 89 19.72 -23.89 2.93
CA LEU A 89 19.77 -22.44 2.75
C LEU A 89 19.84 -22.09 1.27
N HIS A 90 19.23 -20.96 0.93
CA HIS A 90 19.26 -20.40 -0.42
C HIS A 90 20.26 -19.24 -0.48
N LEU A 91 21.15 -19.29 -1.46
CA LEU A 91 22.22 -18.32 -1.70
C LEU A 91 22.01 -17.68 -3.06
N ASP A 92 22.09 -16.35 -3.08
CA ASP A 92 22.09 -15.55 -4.28
C ASP A 92 23.44 -14.83 -4.44
N LEU A 93 23.93 -14.74 -5.67
CA LEU A 93 25.05 -13.90 -6.09
C LEU A 93 24.48 -12.72 -6.87
N LEU A 94 24.41 -11.56 -6.23
CA LEU A 94 23.65 -10.40 -6.74
C LEU A 94 24.53 -9.20 -7.06
N GLY A 95 24.32 -8.61 -8.23
CA GLY A 95 24.88 -7.32 -8.65
C GLY A 95 23.78 -6.28 -8.88
N ASN A 96 24.02 -5.38 -9.83
CA ASN A 96 23.03 -4.42 -10.33
C ASN A 96 22.47 -4.82 -11.72
N ASP A 97 22.52 -6.09 -12.10
CA ASP A 97 21.97 -6.58 -13.36
C ASP A 97 21.50 -8.04 -13.25
N THR A 98 20.19 -8.25 -13.36
CA THR A 98 19.55 -9.57 -13.27
C THR A 98 20.01 -10.52 -14.37
N ALA A 99 20.50 -10.01 -15.50
CA ALA A 99 21.07 -10.84 -16.56
C ALA A 99 22.38 -11.55 -16.16
N THR A 100 23.02 -11.09 -15.08
CA THR A 100 24.32 -11.61 -14.61
C THR A 100 24.25 -12.23 -13.21
N ASP A 101 23.13 -12.13 -12.53
CA ASP A 101 22.96 -12.74 -11.21
C ASP A 101 22.96 -14.27 -11.28
N SER A 102 23.22 -14.90 -10.15
CA SER A 102 22.94 -16.33 -9.95
C SER A 102 22.12 -16.48 -8.69
N THR A 103 20.86 -16.91 -8.83
CA THR A 103 19.91 -16.99 -7.72
C THR A 103 19.55 -18.43 -7.39
N ASP A 104 18.97 -18.64 -6.21
CA ASP A 104 18.41 -19.93 -5.77
C ASP A 104 19.46 -21.07 -5.75
N LEU A 105 20.69 -20.74 -5.38
CA LEU A 105 21.75 -21.73 -5.18
C LEU A 105 21.57 -22.37 -3.79
N ILE A 106 21.71 -23.69 -3.71
CA ILE A 106 21.44 -24.42 -2.46
C ILE A 106 22.74 -24.64 -1.67
N ILE A 107 22.72 -24.30 -0.38
CA ILE A 107 23.71 -24.73 0.61
C ILE A 107 23.04 -25.83 1.47
N PRO A 108 23.37 -27.11 1.24
CA PRO A 108 22.67 -28.22 1.87
C PRO A 108 22.82 -28.25 3.40
N ALA A 109 21.78 -28.70 4.10
CA ALA A 109 21.81 -28.94 5.54
C ALA A 109 22.77 -30.07 5.96
N THR A 110 23.33 -30.80 5.01
CA THR A 110 24.27 -31.90 5.26
C THR A 110 25.64 -31.42 5.75
N GLY A 111 25.91 -30.12 5.68
CA GLY A 111 27.23 -29.53 5.92
C GLY A 111 28.22 -29.79 4.76
N GLU A 112 27.75 -30.33 3.64
CA GLU A 112 28.57 -30.47 2.44
C GLU A 112 28.88 -29.09 1.84
N ALA A 113 30.16 -28.87 1.55
CA ALA A 113 30.60 -27.63 0.95
C ALA A 113 30.23 -27.58 -0.54
N VAL A 114 29.54 -26.52 -0.94
CA VAL A 114 29.23 -26.22 -2.33
C VAL A 114 30.17 -25.14 -2.84
N THR A 115 30.57 -25.23 -4.12
CA THR A 115 31.33 -24.17 -4.78
C THR A 115 30.41 -23.38 -5.69
N VAL A 116 30.34 -22.08 -5.46
CA VAL A 116 29.56 -21.15 -6.29
C VAL A 116 30.51 -20.13 -6.92
N THR A 117 30.20 -19.67 -8.12
CA THR A 117 31.08 -18.82 -8.92
C THR A 117 30.29 -17.64 -9.47
N ALA A 118 30.80 -16.44 -9.25
CA ALA A 118 30.31 -15.22 -9.87
C ALA A 118 30.36 -15.35 -11.39
N SER A 119 29.38 -14.78 -12.08
CA SER A 119 29.26 -14.87 -13.54
C SER A 119 30.28 -13.95 -14.24
N THR A 120 29.85 -13.22 -15.28
CA THR A 120 30.68 -12.26 -16.01
C THR A 120 30.94 -10.97 -15.24
N ASP A 121 30.12 -10.64 -14.23
CA ASP A 121 30.24 -9.42 -13.45
C ASP A 121 30.51 -9.70 -11.96
N SER A 122 30.94 -8.65 -11.25
CA SER A 122 31.11 -8.73 -9.80
C SER A 122 29.76 -8.83 -9.10
N CYS A 123 29.71 -9.50 -7.96
CA CYS A 123 28.47 -9.72 -7.21
C CYS A 123 28.71 -9.78 -5.70
N VAL A 124 27.67 -9.54 -4.92
CA VAL A 124 27.62 -9.77 -3.48
C VAL A 124 26.90 -11.08 -3.21
N PRO A 125 27.51 -12.03 -2.49
CA PRO A 125 26.81 -13.21 -2.01
C PRO A 125 25.86 -12.87 -0.85
N PHE A 126 24.61 -13.29 -0.96
CA PHE A 126 23.56 -13.12 0.03
C PHE A 126 22.91 -14.46 0.35
N ILE A 127 22.72 -14.75 1.63
CA ILE A 127 21.82 -15.82 2.06
C ILE A 127 20.43 -15.23 2.17
N GLN A 128 19.45 -15.79 1.45
CA GLN A 128 18.05 -15.45 1.64
C GLN A 128 17.65 -15.87 3.06
N THR A 129 17.04 -14.95 3.80
CA THR A 129 16.67 -15.23 5.19
C THR A 129 15.65 -16.36 5.24
N PRO A 130 15.97 -17.46 5.94
CA PRO A 130 15.07 -18.60 6.03
C PRO A 130 13.89 -18.32 6.96
N PHE A 131 12.81 -19.06 6.78
CA PHE A 131 11.60 -18.94 7.59
C PHE A 131 11.44 -20.07 8.59
N ASP A 132 11.02 -19.72 9.81
CA ASP A 132 10.58 -20.66 10.86
C ASP A 132 11.56 -21.82 11.13
N ILE A 133 12.87 -21.55 11.04
CA ILE A 133 13.94 -22.49 11.46
C ILE A 133 14.78 -21.89 12.59
N ASP A 134 15.53 -22.74 13.29
CA ASP A 134 16.52 -22.28 14.26
C ASP A 134 17.68 -21.55 13.56
N GLU A 135 18.38 -20.66 14.27
CA GLU A 135 19.57 -19.98 13.75
C GLU A 135 20.61 -21.02 13.28
N THR A 136 21.13 -20.82 12.08
CA THR A 136 22.16 -21.68 11.49
C THR A 136 23.45 -20.89 11.25
N GLY A 137 24.57 -21.60 11.12
CA GLY A 137 25.88 -21.00 10.87
C GLY A 137 26.35 -21.32 9.47
N VAL A 138 27.10 -20.42 8.84
CA VAL A 138 27.80 -20.70 7.58
C VAL A 138 29.28 -20.37 7.68
N ASN A 139 30.08 -21.15 6.98
CA ASN A 139 31.51 -20.96 6.79
C ASN A 139 31.81 -20.91 5.30
N PHE A 140 32.64 -19.97 4.87
CA PHE A 140 33.05 -19.88 3.48
C PHE A 140 34.53 -19.56 3.31
N THR A 141 35.04 -19.83 2.12
CA THR A 141 36.41 -19.52 1.72
C THR A 141 36.43 -19.15 0.24
N VAL A 142 37.13 -18.07 -0.10
CA VAL A 142 37.37 -17.69 -1.49
C VAL A 142 38.34 -18.70 -2.10
N THR A 143 37.87 -19.46 -3.09
CA THR A 143 38.63 -20.55 -3.73
C THR A 143 39.25 -20.14 -5.06
N ALA A 144 38.72 -19.10 -5.71
CA ALA A 144 39.26 -18.54 -6.95
C ALA A 144 38.91 -17.06 -7.09
N GLY A 145 39.74 -16.33 -7.85
CA GLY A 145 39.55 -14.89 -8.08
C GLY A 145 39.92 -14.04 -6.86
N THR A 146 39.35 -12.83 -6.79
CA THR A 146 39.56 -11.89 -5.69
C THR A 146 38.24 -11.55 -5.02
N ALA A 147 38.29 -11.32 -3.72
CA ALA A 147 37.19 -10.72 -2.98
C ALA A 147 37.69 -9.45 -2.29
N VAL A 148 36.82 -8.45 -2.19
CA VAL A 148 37.04 -7.27 -1.36
C VAL A 148 35.96 -7.19 -0.30
N GLU A 149 36.24 -6.51 0.80
CA GLU A 149 35.25 -6.23 1.84
C GLU A 149 34.11 -5.38 1.26
N LEU A 150 32.87 -5.76 1.56
CA LEU A 150 31.67 -5.00 1.22
C LEU A 150 31.52 -3.84 2.20
N PRO A 151 31.57 -2.57 1.75
CA PRO A 151 31.22 -1.45 2.62
C PRO A 151 29.75 -1.55 3.03
N VAL A 152 29.48 -1.56 4.33
CA VAL A 152 28.12 -1.61 4.88
C VAL A 152 27.88 -0.41 5.79
N TYR A 153 26.78 0.31 5.57
CA TYR A 153 26.27 1.32 6.47
C TYR A 153 24.98 0.84 7.13
N VAL A 154 24.99 0.70 8.46
CA VAL A 154 23.81 0.33 9.25
C VAL A 154 23.17 1.59 9.82
N SER A 155 21.90 1.84 9.53
CA SER A 155 21.18 3.02 10.00
C SER A 155 21.15 3.07 11.54
N GLY A 156 21.43 4.25 12.11
CA GLY A 156 21.39 4.49 13.56
C GLY A 156 22.64 4.07 14.34
N SER A 157 23.47 3.16 13.80
CA SER A 157 24.70 2.68 14.46
C SER A 157 25.97 2.83 13.61
N GLY A 158 25.83 2.98 12.28
CA GLY A 158 26.92 3.08 11.33
C GLY A 158 27.62 4.44 11.36
N ASN A 159 28.93 4.43 11.08
CA ASN A 159 29.72 5.63 10.88
C ASN A 159 29.82 5.93 9.38
N GLU A 160 29.12 6.97 8.93
CA GLU A 160 29.05 7.37 7.51
C GLU A 160 30.43 7.71 6.92
N ALA A 161 31.31 8.38 7.67
CA ALA A 161 32.65 8.69 7.19
C ALA A 161 33.48 7.41 7.01
N ALA A 162 33.46 6.50 7.98
CA ALA A 162 34.20 5.24 7.90
C ALA A 162 33.67 4.34 6.75
N PHE A 163 32.36 4.32 6.53
CA PHE A 163 31.74 3.64 5.40
C PHE A 163 32.30 4.12 4.06
N PHE A 164 32.36 5.44 3.88
CA PHE A 164 32.85 6.06 2.66
C PHE A 164 34.38 5.93 2.50
N GLU A 165 35.14 6.02 3.59
CA GLU A 165 36.59 5.76 3.60
C GLU A 165 36.92 4.33 3.17
N LEU A 166 36.18 3.34 3.69
CA LEU A 166 36.33 1.94 3.29
C LEU A 166 36.00 1.74 1.81
N TRP A 167 34.91 2.35 1.34
CA TRP A 167 34.51 2.25 -0.07
C TRP A 167 35.54 2.90 -1.01
N ASP A 168 36.13 4.04 -0.63
CA ASP A 168 37.19 4.68 -1.40
C ASP A 168 38.48 3.84 -1.43
N ALA A 169 38.88 3.29 -0.27
CA ALA A 169 40.10 2.51 -0.15
C ALA A 169 40.07 1.24 -1.01
N ASN A 170 38.94 0.54 -1.01
CA ASN A 170 38.81 -0.75 -1.68
C ASN A 170 38.26 -0.65 -3.10
N SER A 171 37.73 0.52 -3.51
CA SER A 171 37.02 0.69 -4.80
C SER A 171 36.00 -0.42 -5.06
N SER A 172 35.30 -0.83 -3.98
CA SER A 172 34.35 -1.94 -4.02
C SER A 172 33.28 -1.70 -5.09
N PRO A 173 32.98 -2.69 -5.97
CA PRO A 173 31.93 -2.55 -7.00
C PRO A 173 30.53 -2.25 -6.44
N TYR A 174 30.29 -2.63 -5.19
CA TYR A 174 29.02 -2.39 -4.49
C TYR A 174 29.26 -1.98 -3.04
N ALA A 175 28.25 -1.37 -2.45
CA ALA A 175 28.08 -1.19 -1.02
C ALA A 175 26.64 -1.54 -0.61
N LEU A 176 26.41 -1.68 0.69
CA LEU A 176 25.10 -1.99 1.25
C LEU A 176 24.68 -0.93 2.25
N LEU A 177 23.45 -0.43 2.12
CA LEU A 177 22.79 0.35 3.16
C LEU A 177 21.76 -0.55 3.85
N GLU A 178 21.77 -0.58 5.17
CA GLU A 178 20.85 -1.38 5.97
C GLU A 178 20.01 -0.49 6.90
N GLY A 179 18.69 -0.56 6.74
CA GLY A 179 17.71 0.09 7.60
C GLY A 179 16.91 -0.94 8.39
N ASP A 180 15.87 -0.48 9.09
CA ASP A 180 14.97 -1.32 9.86
C ASP A 180 14.01 -2.10 8.95
N SER A 181 13.57 -1.49 7.85
CA SER A 181 12.55 -2.03 6.96
C SER A 181 13.05 -2.25 5.52
N CYS A 182 14.25 -1.80 5.15
CA CYS A 182 14.85 -2.10 3.85
C CYS A 182 16.38 -2.28 3.88
N ARG A 183 16.90 -2.92 2.83
CA ARG A 183 18.32 -3.01 2.47
C ARG A 183 18.50 -2.57 1.02
N VAL A 184 19.54 -1.80 0.75
CA VAL A 184 19.81 -1.22 -0.57
C VAL A 184 21.18 -1.62 -1.04
N LEU A 185 21.26 -2.39 -2.13
CA LEU A 185 22.52 -2.68 -2.81
C LEU A 185 22.86 -1.52 -3.75
N VAL A 186 23.92 -0.79 -3.42
CA VAL A 186 24.32 0.43 -4.13
C VAL A 186 25.50 0.12 -5.05
N PRO A 187 25.38 0.31 -6.37
CA PRO A 187 26.51 0.15 -7.28
C PRO A 187 27.52 1.30 -7.10
N LEU A 188 28.80 1.03 -7.38
CA LEU A 188 29.89 2.01 -7.28
C LEU A 188 29.61 3.31 -8.04
N GLY A 189 28.90 3.24 -9.16
CA GLY A 189 28.52 4.40 -9.97
C GLY A 189 27.67 5.44 -9.20
N ASP A 190 26.97 5.02 -8.15
CA ASP A 190 26.13 5.91 -7.33
C ASP A 190 26.84 6.45 -6.10
N ARG A 191 28.07 6.03 -5.79
CA ARG A 191 28.79 6.43 -4.56
C ARG A 191 28.87 7.95 -4.40
N ASP A 192 29.23 8.66 -5.47
CA ASP A 192 29.42 10.11 -5.40
C ASP A 192 28.06 10.84 -5.33
N ALA A 193 27.02 10.32 -5.99
CA ALA A 193 25.66 10.83 -5.87
C ALA A 193 25.10 10.60 -4.46
N LEU A 194 25.44 9.47 -3.83
CA LEU A 194 25.09 9.12 -2.46
C LEU A 194 25.80 10.03 -1.43
N ARG A 195 27.00 10.54 -1.73
CA ARG A 195 27.66 11.58 -0.90
C ARG A 195 27.06 12.97 -1.09
N ALA A 196 26.58 13.26 -2.30
CA ALA A 196 26.12 14.59 -2.71
C ALA A 196 24.59 14.67 -2.80
N MET A 197 23.87 13.81 -2.06
CA MET A 197 22.40 13.81 -2.04
C MET A 197 21.89 15.20 -1.67
N THR A 198 20.93 15.71 -2.43
CA THR A 198 20.31 17.02 -2.15
C THR A 198 18.98 16.88 -1.42
N GLY A 199 18.34 15.70 -1.51
CA GLY A 199 17.07 15.41 -0.85
C GLY A 199 17.21 14.99 0.62
N PHE A 200 18.42 14.64 1.07
CA PHE A 200 18.67 14.09 2.40
C PHE A 200 19.97 14.66 2.97
N GLU A 201 19.99 14.92 4.28
CA GLU A 201 21.16 15.49 4.96
C GLU A 201 22.27 14.46 5.23
N SER A 202 21.96 13.16 5.22
CA SER A 202 22.87 12.06 5.55
C SER A 202 22.31 10.70 5.10
N LEU A 203 23.13 9.64 5.16
CA LEU A 203 22.64 8.27 4.96
C LEU A 203 21.61 7.86 6.02
N TYR A 204 21.77 8.33 7.26
CA TYR A 204 20.73 8.17 8.28
C TYR A 204 19.41 8.81 7.85
N GLY A 205 19.44 10.04 7.33
CA GLY A 205 18.25 10.74 6.85
C GLY A 205 17.55 10.01 5.71
N LEU A 206 18.32 9.48 4.75
CA LEU A 206 17.81 8.65 3.65
C LEU A 206 17.11 7.39 4.18
N MET A 207 17.81 6.59 5.00
CA MET A 207 17.25 5.32 5.50
C MET A 207 16.05 5.55 6.42
N ASN A 208 16.12 6.55 7.30
CA ASN A 208 15.01 6.91 8.19
C ASN A 208 13.76 7.36 7.41
N TYR A 209 13.92 8.04 6.28
CA TYR A 209 12.79 8.38 5.41
C TYR A 209 12.11 7.13 4.84
N TYR A 210 12.87 6.17 4.30
CA TYR A 210 12.28 4.93 3.77
C TYR A 210 11.69 4.04 4.87
N ASP A 211 12.36 3.91 6.01
CA ASP A 211 11.89 3.09 7.12
C ASP A 211 10.56 3.62 7.70
N TRP A 212 10.44 4.93 7.91
CA TRP A 212 9.32 5.49 8.66
C TRP A 212 8.32 6.27 7.82
N SER A 213 8.78 7.08 6.88
CA SER A 213 7.90 7.92 6.06
C SER A 213 7.28 7.16 4.88
N VAL A 214 7.98 6.14 4.36
CA VAL A 214 7.50 5.32 3.24
C VAL A 214 6.95 3.97 3.74
N ILE A 215 7.83 3.05 4.13
CA ILE A 215 7.45 1.66 4.45
C ILE A 215 6.59 1.62 5.73
N GLY A 216 7.01 2.35 6.77
CA GLY A 216 6.21 2.49 7.99
C GLY A 216 4.83 3.13 7.75
N SER A 217 4.72 4.06 6.79
CA SER A 217 3.43 4.63 6.40
C SER A 217 2.56 3.61 5.68
N TYR A 218 3.12 2.82 4.76
CA TYR A 218 2.38 1.78 4.05
C TYR A 218 1.87 0.69 5.01
N ASP A 219 2.74 0.22 5.92
CA ASP A 219 2.36 -0.68 7.01
C ASP A 219 1.16 -0.14 7.79
N ASP A 220 1.23 1.11 8.24
CA ASP A 220 0.16 1.75 9.00
C ASP A 220 -1.12 1.88 8.18
N GLN A 221 -1.02 2.28 6.91
CA GLN A 221 -2.17 2.47 6.02
C GLN A 221 -2.96 1.18 5.78
N ILE A 222 -2.29 0.02 5.68
CA ILE A 222 -2.99 -1.28 5.59
C ILE A 222 -3.30 -1.90 6.96
N GLY A 223 -3.03 -1.19 8.06
CA GLY A 223 -3.42 -1.55 9.41
C GLY A 223 -2.50 -2.59 10.08
N LEU A 224 -1.22 -2.64 9.70
CA LEU A 224 -0.19 -3.43 10.38
C LEU A 224 0.44 -2.66 11.54
N ALA A 225 0.85 -3.35 12.59
CA ALA A 225 1.53 -2.77 13.74
C ALA A 225 2.54 -3.73 14.37
N VAL A 226 3.52 -3.21 15.09
CA VAL A 226 4.53 -4.01 15.82
C VAL A 226 3.91 -4.80 16.97
N ALA A 227 2.91 -4.23 17.64
CA ALA A 227 2.20 -4.86 18.76
C ALA A 227 0.67 -4.74 18.56
N PRO A 228 0.10 -5.47 17.58
CA PRO A 228 -1.31 -5.40 17.28
C PRO A 228 -2.15 -6.15 18.32
N ALA A 229 -3.46 -5.85 18.36
CA ALA A 229 -4.41 -6.63 19.15
C ALA A 229 -4.67 -8.03 18.56
N ASN A 230 -4.62 -8.16 17.24
CA ASN A 230 -4.80 -9.43 16.53
C ASN A 230 -3.50 -9.84 15.85
N SER A 231 -3.18 -11.14 15.87
CA SER A 231 -1.98 -11.67 15.19
C SER A 231 -2.00 -11.46 13.67
N THR A 232 -3.18 -11.32 13.07
CA THR A 232 -3.37 -11.07 11.63
C THR A 232 -3.00 -9.65 11.19
N ASP A 233 -2.66 -8.79 12.14
CA ASP A 233 -2.31 -7.39 11.94
C ASP A 233 -0.85 -7.10 12.33
N LEU A 234 -0.04 -8.15 12.50
CA LEU A 234 1.36 -8.03 12.88
C LEU A 234 2.19 -7.51 11.70
N LYS A 235 2.98 -6.47 11.95
CA LYS A 235 4.02 -6.02 11.02
C LYS A 235 5.09 -7.11 10.94
N PRO A 236 5.36 -7.68 9.76
CA PRO A 236 6.37 -8.72 9.62
C PRO A 236 7.79 -8.12 9.66
N SER A 237 8.76 -8.95 10.04
CA SER A 237 10.16 -8.53 10.24
C SER A 237 10.99 -8.49 8.96
N ASN A 238 10.46 -8.98 7.84
CA ASN A 238 11.15 -9.00 6.56
C ASN A 238 11.40 -7.57 6.03
N LYS A 239 12.59 -7.36 5.48
CA LYS A 239 13.02 -6.09 4.90
C LYS A 239 12.92 -6.11 3.38
N PHE A 240 12.53 -4.99 2.78
CA PHE A 240 12.60 -4.79 1.33
C PHE A 240 14.05 -4.79 0.86
N PHE A 241 14.40 -5.60 -0.12
CA PHE A 241 15.68 -5.52 -0.83
C PHE A 241 15.49 -4.68 -2.09
N ILE A 242 16.33 -3.67 -2.25
CA ILE A 242 16.23 -2.65 -3.30
C ILE A 242 17.57 -2.57 -4.03
N ARG A 243 17.53 -2.52 -5.37
CA ARG A 243 18.73 -2.46 -6.21
C ARG A 243 18.46 -1.79 -7.55
N ALA A 244 19.54 -1.43 -8.23
CA ALA A 244 19.53 -1.16 -9.65
C ALA A 244 19.46 -2.47 -10.46
N ASP A 245 18.95 -2.39 -11.68
CA ASP A 245 18.87 -3.51 -12.61
C ASP A 245 19.04 -3.06 -14.07
N ILE A 246 20.24 -3.23 -14.62
CA ILE A 246 20.58 -2.80 -16.00
C ILE A 246 19.65 -3.43 -17.03
N SER A 247 19.29 -4.71 -16.86
CA SER A 247 18.43 -5.45 -17.79
C SER A 247 16.95 -5.44 -17.41
N GLY A 248 16.54 -4.55 -16.50
CA GLY A 248 15.14 -4.41 -16.09
C GLY A 248 14.19 -4.14 -17.27
N THR A 249 12.97 -4.67 -17.19
CA THR A 249 12.02 -4.67 -18.31
C THR A 249 11.14 -3.41 -18.40
N GLU A 250 11.08 -2.61 -17.34
CA GLU A 250 10.22 -1.42 -17.23
C GLU A 250 11.02 -0.21 -16.69
N GLY A 251 10.40 0.87 -16.21
CA GLY A 251 11.15 1.96 -15.55
C GLY A 251 11.66 1.55 -14.15
N ALA A 252 10.80 0.87 -13.40
CA ALA A 252 11.07 0.27 -12.11
C ALA A 252 10.01 -0.79 -11.85
N TYR A 253 10.34 -1.83 -11.08
CA TYR A 253 9.43 -2.95 -10.87
C TYR A 253 9.58 -3.55 -9.47
N TYR A 254 8.54 -4.23 -9.01
CA TYR A 254 8.51 -5.00 -7.79
C TYR A 254 8.31 -6.48 -8.16
N THR A 255 9.11 -7.36 -7.58
CA THR A 255 8.93 -8.82 -7.67
C THR A 255 8.78 -9.41 -6.27
N ASP A 256 8.62 -10.73 -6.17
CA ASP A 256 8.61 -11.40 -4.88
C ASP A 256 9.98 -11.36 -4.16
N TYR A 257 11.05 -10.98 -4.86
CA TYR A 257 12.43 -11.02 -4.36
C TYR A 257 13.08 -9.64 -4.21
N TRP A 258 12.73 -8.64 -5.01
CA TRP A 258 13.31 -7.30 -4.87
C TRP A 258 12.49 -6.19 -5.52
N VAL A 259 12.83 -4.96 -5.15
CA VAL A 259 12.52 -3.76 -5.91
C VAL A 259 13.69 -3.46 -6.85
N GLY A 260 13.43 -3.39 -8.15
CA GLY A 260 14.42 -3.08 -9.18
C GLY A 260 14.18 -1.71 -9.82
N PHE A 261 15.22 -0.89 -9.91
CA PHE A 261 15.22 0.33 -10.74
C PHE A 261 15.98 0.06 -12.03
N THR A 262 15.32 0.21 -13.18
CA THR A 262 15.93 -0.15 -14.45
C THR A 262 17.07 0.80 -14.81
N GLY A 263 18.18 0.22 -15.22
CA GLY A 263 19.44 0.90 -15.48
C GLY A 263 20.48 0.62 -14.40
N ALA A 264 21.64 1.25 -14.53
CA ALA A 264 22.81 0.96 -13.69
C ALA A 264 22.81 1.67 -12.32
N SER A 265 21.72 2.37 -11.96
CA SER A 265 21.70 3.32 -10.85
C SER A 265 20.43 3.23 -9.99
N ILE A 266 20.59 3.44 -8.69
CA ILE A 266 19.50 3.62 -7.71
C ILE A 266 19.06 5.09 -7.58
N ALA A 267 19.37 5.96 -8.55
CA ALA A 267 19.04 7.39 -8.51
C ALA A 267 17.58 7.72 -8.10
N PRO A 268 16.54 6.94 -8.49
CA PRO A 268 15.20 7.16 -7.98
C PRO A 268 15.10 7.12 -6.45
N LEU A 269 15.91 6.30 -5.77
CA LEU A 269 15.92 6.20 -4.31
C LEU A 269 16.59 7.40 -3.63
N LEU A 270 17.52 8.06 -4.32
CA LEU A 270 18.28 9.21 -3.79
C LEU A 270 17.48 10.52 -3.85
N THR A 271 16.33 10.50 -4.53
CA THR A 271 15.48 11.66 -4.74
C THR A 271 14.33 11.67 -3.72
N TYR A 272 14.27 12.72 -2.90
CA TYR A 272 13.20 12.91 -1.93
C TYR A 272 11.83 12.93 -2.63
N ASN A 273 10.87 12.13 -2.15
CA ASN A 273 9.55 11.94 -2.76
C ASN A 273 9.58 11.52 -4.24
N SER A 274 10.56 10.71 -4.62
CA SER A 274 10.56 10.08 -5.94
C SER A 274 9.31 9.23 -6.16
N TRP A 275 8.43 9.67 -7.06
CA TRP A 275 7.23 8.91 -7.44
C TRP A 275 7.56 7.47 -7.82
N THR A 276 8.61 7.28 -8.62
CA THR A 276 9.07 5.95 -9.04
C THR A 276 9.41 5.07 -7.83
N ALA A 277 10.16 5.57 -6.86
CA ALA A 277 10.49 4.78 -5.67
C ALA A 277 9.25 4.51 -4.80
N LEU A 278 8.42 5.53 -4.57
CA LEU A 278 7.23 5.43 -3.73
C LEU A 278 6.22 4.42 -4.32
N HIS A 279 5.88 4.56 -5.59
CA HIS A 279 4.90 3.72 -6.29
C HIS A 279 5.39 2.27 -6.39
N THR A 280 6.65 2.04 -6.78
CA THR A 280 7.17 0.68 -6.93
C THR A 280 7.23 -0.07 -5.61
N ILE A 281 7.62 0.58 -4.49
CA ILE A 281 7.56 -0.07 -3.17
C ILE A 281 6.10 -0.37 -2.77
N ALA A 282 5.16 0.52 -3.10
CA ALA A 282 3.75 0.34 -2.79
C ALA A 282 3.11 -0.86 -3.51
N LEU A 283 3.63 -1.29 -4.66
CA LEU A 283 3.14 -2.49 -5.36
C LEU A 283 3.19 -3.75 -4.49
N GLY A 284 4.19 -3.86 -3.60
CA GLY A 284 4.27 -4.98 -2.66
C GLY A 284 3.14 -5.03 -1.63
N TYR A 285 2.35 -3.97 -1.49
CA TYR A 285 1.23 -3.91 -0.56
C TYR A 285 -0.12 -4.26 -1.19
N ASN A 286 -0.16 -4.52 -2.50
CA ASN A 286 -1.41 -4.88 -3.18
C ASN A 286 -1.94 -6.24 -2.68
N PRO A 287 -3.13 -6.30 -2.05
CA PRO A 287 -3.80 -7.56 -1.73
C PRO A 287 -4.48 -8.13 -2.97
N SER A 288 -4.77 -9.43 -2.98
CA SER A 288 -5.42 -10.08 -4.14
C SER A 288 -6.80 -9.55 -4.49
N TYR A 289 -7.49 -8.82 -3.60
CA TYR A 289 -8.79 -8.25 -3.93
C TYR A 289 -8.71 -7.08 -4.92
N VAL A 290 -7.55 -6.43 -5.13
CA VAL A 290 -7.49 -5.20 -5.96
C VAL A 290 -7.74 -5.45 -7.44
N GLU A 291 -7.77 -6.71 -7.86
CA GLU A 291 -8.15 -7.15 -9.21
C GLU A 291 -9.46 -7.96 -9.21
N ALA A 292 -10.12 -8.10 -8.05
CA ALA A 292 -11.35 -8.86 -7.89
C ALA A 292 -12.57 -8.00 -8.25
N GLY A 293 -12.96 -8.05 -9.52
CA GLY A 293 -14.14 -7.33 -10.04
C GLY A 293 -13.91 -5.85 -10.32
N MET A 294 -12.65 -5.41 -10.33
CA MET A 294 -12.20 -4.03 -10.55
C MET A 294 -10.70 -4.06 -10.85
N ASP A 295 -10.19 -3.33 -11.84
CA ASP A 295 -8.75 -3.25 -12.15
C ASP A 295 -8.08 -2.10 -11.37
N ALA A 296 -7.82 -2.33 -10.08
CA ALA A 296 -7.38 -1.30 -9.15
C ALA A 296 -5.95 -1.49 -8.62
N ALA A 297 -5.15 -2.40 -9.18
CA ALA A 297 -3.80 -2.69 -8.69
C ALA A 297 -2.89 -1.44 -8.74
N ALA A 298 -2.82 -0.78 -9.88
CA ALA A 298 -2.00 0.43 -10.05
C ALA A 298 -2.55 1.61 -9.23
N ALA A 299 -3.87 1.79 -9.21
CA ALA A 299 -4.52 2.87 -8.45
C ALA A 299 -4.38 2.69 -6.93
N THR A 300 -4.38 1.45 -6.42
CA THR A 300 -4.21 1.15 -4.99
C THR A 300 -2.77 1.40 -4.54
N ALA A 301 -1.77 0.98 -5.32
CA ALA A 301 -0.38 1.32 -5.04
C ALA A 301 -0.13 2.85 -5.13
N ALA A 302 -0.74 3.51 -6.13
CA ALA A 302 -0.69 4.96 -6.27
C ALA A 302 -1.33 5.70 -5.08
N LEU A 303 -2.47 5.22 -4.57
CA LEU A 303 -3.13 5.77 -3.37
C LEU A 303 -2.18 5.80 -2.15
N LEU A 304 -1.43 4.73 -1.92
CA LEU A 304 -0.46 4.66 -0.83
C LEU A 304 0.68 5.67 -1.03
N ALA A 305 1.26 5.71 -2.24
CA ALA A 305 2.36 6.61 -2.60
C ALA A 305 1.96 8.09 -2.51
N VAL A 306 0.80 8.45 -3.04
CA VAL A 306 0.23 9.80 -2.94
C VAL A 306 0.06 10.20 -1.47
N GLN A 307 -0.40 9.29 -0.61
CA GLN A 307 -0.53 9.61 0.82
C GLN A 307 0.80 9.97 1.47
N VAL A 308 1.90 9.33 1.04
CA VAL A 308 3.25 9.69 1.50
C VAL A 308 3.64 11.07 0.99
N GLU A 309 3.45 11.37 -0.30
CA GLU A 309 3.72 12.71 -0.84
C GLU A 309 2.98 13.81 -0.07
N TYR A 310 1.69 13.62 0.22
CA TYR A 310 0.92 14.59 1.01
C TYR A 310 1.40 14.69 2.45
N HIS A 311 1.78 13.57 3.07
CA HIS A 311 2.31 13.58 4.43
C HIS A 311 3.65 14.32 4.53
N THR A 312 4.53 14.17 3.54
CA THR A 312 5.90 14.67 3.58
C THR A 312 6.04 16.08 3.00
N LEU A 313 5.29 16.42 1.95
CA LEU A 313 5.28 17.75 1.33
C LEU A 313 4.30 18.71 2.02
N GLY A 314 3.20 18.18 2.57
CA GLY A 314 2.03 18.94 2.96
C GLY A 314 1.13 19.31 1.76
N ASP A 315 -0.15 19.52 2.04
CA ASP A 315 -1.24 19.60 1.05
C ASP A 315 -0.94 20.54 -0.13
N ASN A 316 -0.55 21.79 0.14
CA ASN A 316 -0.31 22.79 -0.92
C ASN A 316 0.85 22.42 -1.84
N ALA A 317 1.92 21.83 -1.30
CA ALA A 317 3.07 21.43 -2.09
C ALA A 317 2.76 20.13 -2.84
N ALA A 318 2.08 19.17 -2.22
CA ALA A 318 1.62 17.97 -2.92
C ALA A 318 0.64 18.30 -4.07
N ASP A 319 -0.26 19.28 -3.89
CA ASP A 319 -1.11 19.80 -4.97
C ASP A 319 -0.30 20.43 -6.12
N ALA A 320 0.78 21.14 -5.79
CA ALA A 320 1.56 21.91 -6.77
C ALA A 320 2.61 21.07 -7.52
N GLN A 321 3.17 20.03 -6.91
CA GLN A 321 4.30 19.26 -7.47
C GLN A 321 4.23 17.74 -7.23
N GLY A 322 3.25 17.24 -6.48
CA GLY A 322 3.05 15.79 -6.30
C GLY A 322 2.47 15.15 -7.56
N TRP A 323 2.70 13.85 -7.72
CA TRP A 323 2.37 13.13 -8.95
C TRP A 323 0.88 13.17 -9.33
N LEU A 324 -0.01 13.14 -8.33
CA LEU A 324 -1.47 13.07 -8.55
C LEU A 324 -1.96 14.19 -9.48
N TRP A 325 -1.39 15.38 -9.35
CA TRP A 325 -1.81 16.56 -10.09
C TRP A 325 -0.74 17.10 -11.04
N ASP A 326 0.54 16.89 -10.72
CA ASP A 326 1.68 17.38 -11.48
C ASP A 326 1.55 18.88 -11.81
N GLY A 327 1.11 19.67 -10.82
CA GLY A 327 0.84 21.11 -10.95
C GLY A 327 -0.35 21.50 -11.84
N ASN A 328 -1.10 20.53 -12.36
CA ASN A 328 -2.17 20.70 -13.35
C ASN A 328 -3.56 20.25 -12.84
N LYS A 329 -3.80 20.41 -11.54
CA LYS A 329 -5.00 19.92 -10.84
C LYS A 329 -6.32 20.16 -11.57
N SER A 330 -6.60 21.40 -11.97
CA SER A 330 -7.85 21.75 -12.66
C SER A 330 -8.04 21.01 -13.99
N THR A 331 -6.94 20.70 -14.70
CA THR A 331 -6.98 19.96 -15.96
C THR A 331 -7.30 18.50 -15.72
N VAL A 332 -6.66 17.90 -14.70
CA VAL A 332 -6.93 16.51 -14.30
C VAL A 332 -8.39 16.37 -13.85
N GLU A 333 -8.89 17.30 -13.05
CA GLU A 333 -10.28 17.27 -12.59
C GLU A 333 -11.28 17.40 -13.73
N ALA A 334 -11.05 18.32 -14.66
CA ALA A 334 -11.89 18.47 -15.85
C ALA A 334 -11.89 17.19 -16.70
N ALA A 335 -10.73 16.55 -16.86
CA ALA A 335 -10.61 15.32 -17.64
C ALA A 335 -11.34 14.14 -16.98
N ILE A 336 -11.28 14.01 -15.64
CA ILE A 336 -12.07 13.00 -14.92
C ILE A 336 -13.57 13.23 -15.14
N PHE A 337 -14.02 14.49 -15.04
CA PHE A 337 -15.43 14.83 -15.23
C PHE A 337 -15.89 14.50 -16.65
N ASP A 338 -15.13 14.93 -17.66
CA ASP A 338 -15.45 14.68 -19.07
C ASP A 338 -15.48 13.17 -19.38
N ALA A 339 -14.57 12.37 -18.78
CA ALA A 339 -14.56 10.92 -18.92
C ALA A 339 -15.82 10.27 -18.33
N LEU A 340 -16.23 10.67 -17.12
CA LEU A 340 -17.46 10.18 -16.49
C LEU A 340 -18.72 10.58 -17.29
N GLU A 341 -18.76 11.79 -17.85
CA GLU A 341 -19.86 12.24 -18.71
C GLU A 341 -19.89 11.53 -20.07
N ALA A 342 -18.73 11.08 -20.57
CA ALA A 342 -18.62 10.25 -21.76
C ALA A 342 -19.01 8.78 -21.51
N GLY A 343 -19.29 8.40 -20.26
CA GLY A 343 -19.64 7.03 -19.86
C GLY A 343 -18.44 6.10 -19.68
N GLU A 344 -17.23 6.66 -19.52
CA GLU A 344 -16.09 5.87 -19.06
C GLU A 344 -16.28 5.42 -17.61
N THR A 345 -15.91 4.18 -17.31
CA THR A 345 -15.91 3.59 -15.98
C THR A 345 -14.51 3.62 -15.37
N PHE A 346 -14.42 3.27 -14.09
CA PHE A 346 -13.15 3.12 -13.37
C PHE A 346 -12.11 2.31 -14.17
N ASP A 347 -12.53 1.19 -14.75
CA ASP A 347 -11.64 0.27 -15.47
C ASP A 347 -11.31 0.74 -16.90
N THR A 348 -12.13 1.61 -17.51
CA THR A 348 -11.89 2.08 -18.89
C THR A 348 -11.07 3.36 -18.94
N MET A 349 -10.91 4.06 -17.82
CA MET A 349 -10.12 5.28 -17.74
C MET A 349 -8.64 4.99 -17.98
N VAL A 350 -8.06 5.63 -18.99
CA VAL A 350 -6.69 5.34 -19.44
C VAL A 350 -5.63 5.90 -18.49
N ASP A 351 -5.88 7.05 -17.87
CA ASP A 351 -4.93 7.67 -16.95
C ASP A 351 -5.17 7.20 -15.51
N VAL A 352 -4.23 6.45 -14.96
CA VAL A 352 -4.31 5.91 -13.59
C VAL A 352 -4.46 7.00 -12.52
N ARG A 353 -4.12 8.26 -12.80
CA ARG A 353 -4.41 9.38 -11.88
C ARG A 353 -5.91 9.49 -11.60
N TYR A 354 -6.76 9.18 -12.57
CA TYR A 354 -8.21 9.35 -12.44
C TYR A 354 -8.80 8.35 -11.45
N SER A 355 -8.50 7.06 -11.64
CA SER A 355 -8.85 6.00 -10.71
C SER A 355 -8.19 6.19 -9.34
N THR A 356 -6.98 6.76 -9.29
CA THR A 356 -6.33 7.13 -8.03
C THR A 356 -7.10 8.23 -7.29
N VAL A 357 -7.51 9.31 -7.97
CA VAL A 357 -8.33 10.39 -7.37
C VAL A 357 -9.61 9.81 -6.77
N MET A 358 -10.29 8.91 -7.49
CA MET A 358 -11.48 8.22 -7.02
C MET A 358 -11.25 7.47 -5.70
N LEU A 359 -10.22 6.62 -5.63
CA LEU A 359 -9.88 5.90 -4.41
C LEU A 359 -9.46 6.83 -3.26
N VAL A 360 -8.73 7.93 -3.56
CA VAL A 360 -8.36 8.94 -2.56
C VAL A 360 -9.60 9.56 -1.93
N VAL A 361 -10.56 10.05 -2.73
CA VAL A 361 -11.74 10.74 -2.19
C VAL A 361 -12.65 9.80 -1.41
N LEU A 362 -12.75 8.53 -1.82
CA LEU A 362 -13.47 7.49 -1.09
C LEU A 362 -12.81 7.19 0.27
N ARG A 363 -11.50 6.94 0.28
CA ARG A 363 -10.76 6.72 1.52
C ARG A 363 -10.84 7.95 2.44
N GLN A 364 -10.79 9.15 1.88
CA GLN A 364 -10.89 10.40 2.62
C GLN A 364 -12.27 10.55 3.28
N LYS A 365 -13.36 10.21 2.58
CA LYS A 365 -14.72 10.26 3.14
C LYS A 365 -14.97 9.17 4.18
N ALA A 366 -14.57 7.94 3.89
CA ALA A 366 -14.72 6.81 4.82
C ALA A 366 -13.83 6.98 6.07
N GLY A 367 -12.67 7.64 5.90
CA GLY A 367 -11.68 7.85 6.93
C GLY A 367 -10.69 6.69 7.04
N MET A 368 -9.48 7.00 7.50
CA MET A 368 -8.38 6.03 7.58
C MET A 368 -8.71 4.83 8.50
N ARG A 369 -9.51 5.02 9.54
CA ARG A 369 -9.96 3.91 10.42
C ARG A 369 -10.77 2.88 9.63
N ALA A 370 -11.66 3.32 8.75
CA ALA A 370 -12.49 2.44 7.93
C ALA A 370 -11.64 1.69 6.90
N TRP A 371 -10.68 2.39 6.28
CA TRP A 371 -9.75 1.78 5.34
C TRP A 371 -8.88 0.70 5.98
N LYS A 372 -8.28 0.98 7.15
CA LYS A 372 -7.53 -0.03 7.91
C LYS A 372 -8.43 -1.20 8.29
N HIS A 373 -9.65 -0.92 8.74
CA HIS A 373 -10.61 -1.94 9.12
C HIS A 373 -10.89 -2.93 7.97
N MET A 374 -11.15 -2.44 6.76
CA MET A 374 -11.34 -3.28 5.57
C MET A 374 -10.15 -4.23 5.35
N ASN A 375 -8.92 -3.71 5.37
CA ASN A 375 -7.70 -4.51 5.19
C ASN A 375 -7.53 -5.56 6.31
N GLN A 376 -7.79 -5.18 7.56
CA GLN A 376 -7.72 -6.08 8.72
C GLN A 376 -8.77 -7.19 8.64
N GLN A 377 -10.02 -6.88 8.27
CA GLN A 377 -11.08 -7.87 8.12
C GLN A 377 -10.79 -8.82 6.96
N TYR A 378 -10.28 -8.32 5.84
CA TYR A 378 -9.87 -9.16 4.72
C TYR A 378 -8.80 -10.17 5.15
N ARG A 379 -7.74 -9.74 5.84
CA ARG A 379 -6.72 -10.65 6.40
C ARG A 379 -7.30 -11.66 7.40
N ALA A 380 -8.23 -11.24 8.25
CA ALA A 380 -8.87 -12.12 9.23
C ALA A 380 -9.68 -13.26 8.57
N ILE A 381 -10.36 -12.98 7.46
CA ILE A 381 -11.09 -13.99 6.67
C ILE A 381 -10.12 -15.10 6.19
N PHE A 382 -9.05 -14.71 5.49
CA PHE A 382 -8.09 -15.66 4.91
C PHE A 382 -7.16 -16.31 5.93
N SER A 383 -7.05 -15.74 7.13
CA SER A 383 -6.39 -16.39 8.27
C SER A 383 -7.27 -17.47 8.92
N THR A 384 -8.59 -17.40 8.74
CA THR A 384 -9.54 -18.42 9.25
C THR A 384 -9.69 -19.57 8.28
N ASP A 385 -9.76 -19.28 6.98
CA ASP A 385 -9.86 -20.30 5.93
C ASP A 385 -9.04 -19.88 4.70
N ALA A 386 -7.85 -20.47 4.59
CA ALA A 386 -6.94 -20.24 3.47
C ALA A 386 -7.38 -20.92 2.16
N SER A 387 -8.46 -21.72 2.17
CA SER A 387 -9.01 -22.35 0.95
C SER A 387 -9.96 -21.43 0.18
N LEU A 388 -10.34 -20.30 0.77
CA LEU A 388 -11.15 -19.28 0.12
C LEU A 388 -10.42 -18.68 -1.09
N THR A 389 -11.18 -18.20 -2.07
CA THR A 389 -10.64 -17.54 -3.25
C THR A 389 -10.84 -16.02 -3.14
N PRO A 390 -9.84 -15.19 -3.50
CA PRO A 390 -9.98 -13.74 -3.54
C PRO A 390 -11.17 -13.26 -4.37
N ALA A 391 -11.48 -13.95 -5.47
CA ALA A 391 -12.62 -13.66 -6.35
C ALA A 391 -13.98 -13.76 -5.65
N SER A 392 -14.08 -14.44 -4.51
CA SER A 392 -15.31 -14.50 -3.68
C SER A 392 -15.55 -13.23 -2.87
N PHE A 393 -14.58 -12.30 -2.87
CA PHE A 393 -14.64 -11.03 -2.14
C PHE A 393 -14.28 -9.87 -3.09
N PRO A 394 -15.20 -9.49 -4.00
CA PRO A 394 -14.96 -8.38 -4.92
C PRO A 394 -14.61 -7.10 -4.17
N TYR A 395 -13.71 -6.30 -4.74
CA TYR A 395 -13.21 -5.10 -4.08
C TYR A 395 -14.34 -4.12 -3.74
N ALA A 396 -15.26 -3.92 -4.67
CA ALA A 396 -16.46 -3.11 -4.49
C ALA A 396 -17.26 -3.53 -3.25
N ASP A 397 -17.51 -4.83 -3.09
CA ASP A 397 -18.27 -5.36 -1.96
C ASP A 397 -17.53 -5.20 -0.63
N LEU A 398 -16.20 -5.39 -0.63
CA LEU A 398 -15.36 -5.11 0.55
C LEU A 398 -15.42 -3.64 0.95
N MET A 399 -15.38 -2.73 -0.03
CA MET A 399 -15.50 -1.29 0.21
C MET A 399 -16.89 -0.96 0.76
N LEU A 400 -17.97 -1.38 0.09
CA LEU A 400 -19.34 -1.12 0.52
C LEU A 400 -19.60 -1.65 1.93
N ARG A 401 -19.09 -2.84 2.24
CA ARG A 401 -19.25 -3.47 3.55
C ARG A 401 -18.44 -2.76 4.62
N TYR A 402 -17.11 -2.81 4.54
CA TYR A 402 -16.27 -2.44 5.67
C TYR A 402 -16.07 -0.94 5.81
N LEU A 403 -16.14 -0.19 4.70
CA LEU A 403 -16.19 1.27 4.81
C LEU A 403 -17.53 1.71 5.40
N GLY A 404 -18.64 1.08 4.99
CA GLY A 404 -19.97 1.34 5.53
C GLY A 404 -20.10 0.99 7.02
N GLU A 405 -19.67 -0.21 7.43
CA GLU A 405 -19.66 -0.64 8.84
C GLU A 405 -18.91 0.33 9.75
N ALA A 406 -17.78 0.87 9.29
CA ALA A 406 -16.93 1.75 10.11
C ALA A 406 -17.33 3.24 10.06
N SER A 407 -17.95 3.70 8.98
CA SER A 407 -18.30 5.11 8.76
C SER A 407 -19.80 5.42 8.85
N SER A 408 -20.65 4.38 8.79
CA SER A 408 -22.11 4.47 8.64
C SER A 408 -22.58 5.20 7.37
N PHE A 409 -21.73 5.24 6.33
CA PHE A 409 -22.07 5.75 5.01
C PHE A 409 -22.35 4.63 4.01
N ASP A 410 -23.29 4.87 3.10
CA ASP A 410 -23.54 4.00 1.96
C ASP A 410 -22.90 4.60 0.71
N PHE A 411 -21.88 3.89 0.19
CA PHE A 411 -21.08 4.32 -0.96
C PHE A 411 -21.59 3.76 -2.30
N VAL A 412 -22.73 3.07 -2.33
CA VAL A 412 -23.31 2.57 -3.57
C VAL A 412 -23.45 3.66 -4.65
N PRO A 413 -23.98 4.88 -4.37
CA PRO A 413 -24.08 5.92 -5.40
C PRO A 413 -22.74 6.34 -5.99
N VAL A 414 -21.65 6.24 -5.21
CA VAL A 414 -20.29 6.53 -5.68
C VAL A 414 -19.81 5.45 -6.63
N LEU A 415 -19.98 4.16 -6.29
CA LEU A 415 -19.54 3.06 -7.14
C LEU A 415 -20.36 2.96 -8.43
N GLU A 416 -21.67 3.26 -8.37
CA GLU A 416 -22.53 3.38 -9.56
C GLU A 416 -22.04 4.48 -10.49
N ARG A 417 -21.66 5.63 -9.94
CA ARG A 417 -21.10 6.74 -10.72
C ARG A 417 -19.79 6.36 -11.41
N TRP A 418 -19.00 5.48 -10.80
CA TRP A 418 -17.76 4.98 -11.38
C TRP A 418 -17.96 3.79 -12.33
N GLY A 419 -19.19 3.31 -12.50
CA GLY A 419 -19.49 2.11 -13.28
C GLY A 419 -18.82 0.85 -12.73
N VAL A 420 -18.55 0.79 -11.42
CA VAL A 420 -17.93 -0.36 -10.76
C VAL A 420 -19.03 -1.35 -10.35
N PRO A 421 -18.97 -2.62 -10.81
CA PRO A 421 -19.96 -3.62 -10.44
C PRO A 421 -19.85 -4.00 -8.96
N TYR A 422 -21.00 -4.18 -8.32
CA TYR A 422 -21.12 -4.61 -6.93
C TYR A 422 -22.30 -5.59 -6.77
N SER A 423 -22.35 -6.34 -5.67
CA SER A 423 -23.47 -7.26 -5.43
C SER A 423 -24.71 -6.52 -4.90
N ALA A 424 -25.87 -6.82 -5.49
CA ALA A 424 -27.15 -6.25 -5.06
C ALA A 424 -27.43 -6.51 -3.56
N THR A 425 -27.05 -7.70 -3.06
CA THR A 425 -27.17 -8.08 -1.65
C THR A 425 -26.39 -7.13 -0.73
N GLN A 426 -25.18 -6.70 -1.11
CA GLN A 426 -24.40 -5.78 -0.29
C GLN A 426 -25.01 -4.37 -0.28
N GLY A 427 -25.51 -3.90 -1.42
CA GLY A 427 -26.25 -2.63 -1.47
C GLY A 427 -27.53 -2.66 -0.61
N GLU A 428 -28.29 -3.76 -0.68
CA GLU A 428 -29.47 -3.95 0.17
C GLU A 428 -29.12 -3.99 1.66
N ALA A 429 -28.01 -4.64 2.03
CA ALA A 429 -27.54 -4.69 3.41
C ALA A 429 -27.23 -3.30 3.96
N ASN A 430 -26.55 -2.44 3.18
CA ASN A 430 -26.26 -1.07 3.58
C ASN A 430 -27.53 -0.24 3.83
N ARG A 431 -28.50 -0.34 2.91
CA ARG A 431 -29.80 0.33 3.06
C ARG A 431 -30.58 -0.19 4.28
N THR A 432 -30.59 -1.50 4.50
CA THR A 432 -31.25 -2.14 5.64
C THR A 432 -30.65 -1.72 6.98
N ASN A 433 -29.32 -1.54 7.02
CA ASN A 433 -28.62 -1.01 8.20
C ASN A 433 -28.84 0.49 8.41
N GLY A 434 -29.53 1.18 7.47
CA GLY A 434 -29.82 2.60 7.56
C GLY A 434 -28.58 3.48 7.38
N TYR A 435 -27.57 3.03 6.64
CA TYR A 435 -26.40 3.86 6.35
C TYR A 435 -26.80 5.07 5.49
N ALA A 436 -26.23 6.23 5.80
CA ALA A 436 -26.56 7.46 5.09
C ALA A 436 -25.87 7.45 3.71
N PRO A 437 -26.60 7.61 2.60
CA PRO A 437 -25.99 7.59 1.29
C PRO A 437 -25.04 8.77 1.12
N ALA A 438 -23.97 8.54 0.36
CA ALA A 438 -22.98 9.54 0.01
C ALA A 438 -22.76 9.53 -1.51
N ALA A 439 -22.51 10.70 -2.08
CA ALA A 439 -22.30 10.88 -3.53
C ALA A 439 -21.25 11.96 -3.78
N HIS A 440 -20.75 12.07 -5.01
CA HIS A 440 -19.84 13.18 -5.33
C HIS A 440 -20.55 14.53 -5.25
N LEU A 441 -19.84 15.53 -4.75
CA LEU A 441 -20.33 16.90 -4.71
C LEU A 441 -20.71 17.41 -6.10
N ILE A 442 -19.93 17.10 -7.13
CA ILE A 442 -20.20 17.51 -8.52
C ILE A 442 -21.54 16.98 -9.05
N ASP A 443 -22.05 15.90 -8.44
CA ASP A 443 -23.38 15.36 -8.74
C ASP A 443 -24.48 16.12 -7.98
N THR A 444 -24.17 17.20 -7.27
CA THR A 444 -25.12 18.14 -6.65
C THR A 444 -24.86 19.52 -7.27
N ALA A 445 -25.87 20.34 -7.60
CA ALA A 445 -25.63 21.59 -8.38
C ALA A 445 -24.96 22.73 -7.58
N VAL A 446 -24.10 22.39 -6.62
CA VAL A 446 -23.40 23.32 -5.76
C VAL A 446 -21.93 23.36 -6.14
N ALA A 447 -21.45 24.56 -6.47
CA ALA A 447 -20.04 24.87 -6.36
C ALA A 447 -19.68 25.04 -4.87
N PHE A 448 -19.11 24.02 -4.24
CA PHE A 448 -18.68 24.11 -2.83
C PHE A 448 -17.25 24.66 -2.75
N GLN A 449 -17.00 25.57 -1.81
CA GLN A 449 -15.72 26.28 -1.69
C GLN A 449 -14.88 25.89 -0.44
N GLN A 450 -15.26 24.90 0.38
CA GLN A 450 -14.42 24.49 1.54
C GLN A 450 -14.31 22.97 1.83
N LEU A 451 -13.09 22.42 1.58
CA LEU A 451 -12.24 21.36 2.20
C LEU A 451 -12.75 19.92 2.46
N PRO A 452 -11.93 18.85 2.22
CA PRO A 452 -10.72 18.45 3.03
C PRO A 452 -9.42 18.02 2.26
N PHE A 453 -8.32 17.67 2.98
CA PHE A 453 -6.92 17.19 2.64
C PHE A 453 -6.44 17.30 1.17
N ILE A 454 -7.12 16.65 0.23
CA ILE A 454 -7.01 16.97 -1.20
C ILE A 454 -8.23 17.78 -1.65
N SER A 455 -8.06 19.09 -1.85
CA SER A 455 -9.16 19.99 -2.22
C SER A 455 -9.63 19.74 -3.66
N THR A 456 -10.56 18.82 -3.90
CA THR A 456 -11.07 18.50 -5.23
C THR A 456 -12.59 18.65 -5.36
N PHE A 457 -13.11 18.95 -6.56
CA PHE A 457 -14.55 18.96 -6.81
C PHE A 457 -15.19 17.55 -6.76
N PHE A 458 -14.37 16.49 -6.73
CA PHE A 458 -14.80 15.10 -6.55
C PHE A 458 -14.98 14.67 -5.09
N ILE A 459 -14.92 15.58 -4.11
CA ILE A 459 -15.20 15.19 -2.72
C ILE A 459 -16.55 14.50 -2.61
N ILE A 460 -16.60 13.47 -1.77
CA ILE A 460 -17.83 12.73 -1.50
C ILE A 460 -18.52 13.38 -0.30
N VAL A 461 -19.80 13.68 -0.46
CA VAL A 461 -20.62 14.43 0.50
C VAL A 461 -21.89 13.67 0.87
N THR A 462 -22.43 13.96 2.05
CA THR A 462 -23.75 13.49 2.48
C THR A 462 -24.78 14.63 2.44
N THR A 463 -26.05 14.27 2.52
CA THR A 463 -27.14 15.25 2.63
C THR A 463 -26.98 16.18 3.83
N ASP A 464 -26.55 15.66 4.98
CA ASP A 464 -26.38 16.49 6.18
C ASP A 464 -25.27 17.54 6.02
N GLU A 465 -24.19 17.21 5.30
CA GLU A 465 -23.12 18.15 5.00
C GLU A 465 -23.60 19.27 4.07
N LEU A 466 -24.43 18.91 3.08
CA LEU A 466 -25.01 19.85 2.12
C LEU A 466 -26.16 20.69 2.71
N ALA A 467 -26.88 20.18 3.71
CA ALA A 467 -28.01 20.88 4.34
C ALA A 467 -27.61 22.26 4.89
N SER A 468 -26.35 22.41 5.32
CA SER A 468 -25.77 23.67 5.80
C SER A 468 -25.82 24.82 4.78
N LEU A 469 -25.97 24.51 3.49
CA LEU A 469 -26.05 25.49 2.41
C LEU A 469 -27.44 26.13 2.26
N GLY A 470 -28.48 25.52 2.83
CA GLY A 470 -29.86 26.00 2.71
C GLY A 470 -30.41 25.96 1.28
N VAL A 471 -29.80 25.18 0.37
CA VAL A 471 -30.26 25.02 -1.00
C VAL A 471 -31.30 23.91 -1.06
N ILE A 472 -32.44 24.19 -1.68
CA ILE A 472 -33.56 23.26 -1.88
C ILE A 472 -33.79 23.00 -3.37
N GLY A 473 -34.38 21.86 -3.67
CA GLY A 473 -34.71 21.40 -5.00
C GLY A 473 -36.01 20.61 -5.03
N GLY A 474 -36.24 19.92 -6.14
CA GLY A 474 -37.37 19.03 -6.32
C GLY A 474 -37.00 17.85 -7.21
N LEU A 475 -37.74 16.76 -7.04
CA LEU A 475 -37.50 15.49 -7.73
C LEU A 475 -38.81 15.01 -8.38
N ALA A 476 -38.75 14.74 -9.68
CA ALA A 476 -39.81 14.03 -10.39
C ALA A 476 -39.41 12.56 -10.58
N VAL A 477 -40.19 11.64 -10.03
CA VAL A 477 -39.98 10.20 -10.16
C VAL A 477 -41.01 9.64 -11.12
N THR A 478 -40.55 8.88 -12.12
CA THR A 478 -41.43 8.14 -13.05
C THR A 478 -41.15 6.65 -12.91
N PHE A 479 -42.21 5.85 -12.85
CA PHE A 479 -42.11 4.40 -12.78
C PHE A 479 -42.35 3.79 -14.18
N GLN A 480 -41.47 2.88 -14.59
CA GLN A 480 -41.58 2.18 -15.88
C GLN A 480 -41.67 0.66 -15.66
N ALA A 481 -42.86 0.13 -15.87
CA ALA A 481 -43.19 -1.29 -15.90
C ALA A 481 -44.42 -1.53 -16.81
N ASP A 482 -44.71 -2.79 -17.12
CA ASP A 482 -45.89 -3.16 -17.92
C ASP A 482 -47.22 -2.70 -17.29
N ASP A 483 -47.31 -2.75 -15.96
CA ASP A 483 -48.49 -2.31 -15.20
C ASP A 483 -48.10 -1.72 -13.85
N VAL A 484 -48.08 -0.39 -13.73
CA VAL A 484 -47.77 0.34 -12.48
C VAL A 484 -49.00 0.57 -11.58
N THR A 485 -50.18 0.05 -11.94
CA THR A 485 -51.42 0.32 -11.18
C THR A 485 -51.37 -0.18 -9.74
N SER A 486 -50.55 -1.19 -9.45
CA SER A 486 -50.31 -1.68 -8.09
C SER A 486 -49.72 -0.62 -7.16
N LEU A 487 -49.00 0.38 -7.69
CA LEU A 487 -48.38 1.47 -6.92
C LEU A 487 -49.31 2.67 -6.69
N GLU A 488 -50.43 2.77 -7.43
CA GLU A 488 -51.30 3.95 -7.40
C GLU A 488 -51.90 4.19 -6.00
N GLY A 489 -51.75 5.42 -5.51
CA GLY A 489 -52.19 5.82 -4.17
C GLY A 489 -51.27 5.35 -3.03
N GLN A 490 -50.23 4.56 -3.32
CA GLN A 490 -49.20 4.22 -2.34
C GLN A 490 -48.21 5.40 -2.15
N THR A 491 -47.36 5.30 -1.13
CA THR A 491 -46.41 6.35 -0.75
C THR A 491 -44.99 5.92 -1.11
N LEU A 492 -44.26 6.80 -1.80
CA LEU A 492 -42.82 6.72 -1.97
C LEU A 492 -42.17 7.69 -0.98
N THR A 493 -41.12 7.25 -0.27
CA THR A 493 -40.39 8.11 0.67
C THR A 493 -38.96 8.36 0.23
N LEU A 494 -38.37 9.46 0.70
CA LEU A 494 -36.96 9.77 0.61
C LEU A 494 -36.36 9.75 2.01
N ASN A 495 -35.32 8.94 2.20
CA ASN A 495 -34.67 8.76 3.50
C ASN A 495 -33.22 9.24 3.46
N ASN A 496 -32.78 9.89 4.53
CA ASN A 496 -31.37 10.12 4.84
C ASN A 496 -30.97 9.16 5.98
N GLY A 497 -30.30 8.06 5.62
CA GLY A 497 -30.10 6.93 6.54
C GLY A 497 -31.45 6.42 7.06
N PRO A 498 -31.63 6.29 8.40
CA PRO A 498 -32.89 5.82 8.98
C PRO A 498 -33.99 6.89 9.05
N THR A 499 -33.71 8.13 8.64
CA THR A 499 -34.63 9.27 8.80
C THR A 499 -35.41 9.53 7.53
N GLU A 500 -36.74 9.43 7.59
CA GLU A 500 -37.61 9.90 6.50
C GLU A 500 -37.55 11.44 6.41
N VAL A 501 -37.16 11.95 5.25
CA VAL A 501 -37.04 13.39 4.97
C VAL A 501 -38.26 13.90 4.21
N ALA A 502 -38.83 13.07 3.34
CA ALA A 502 -40.01 13.43 2.55
C ALA A 502 -40.81 12.21 2.11
N ALA A 503 -42.09 12.45 1.80
CA ALA A 503 -43.01 11.45 1.28
C ALA A 503 -43.86 12.05 0.16
N ALA A 504 -44.14 11.27 -0.87
CA ALA A 504 -45.00 11.64 -1.99
C ALA A 504 -45.94 10.49 -2.35
N THR A 505 -47.21 10.82 -2.64
CA THR A 505 -48.18 9.85 -3.14
C THR A 505 -47.91 9.57 -4.62
N ILE A 506 -47.91 8.30 -4.99
CA ILE A 506 -47.77 7.86 -6.38
C ILE A 506 -49.11 8.04 -7.08
N ALA A 507 -49.11 8.79 -8.18
CA ALA A 507 -50.29 9.07 -8.99
C ALA A 507 -49.94 9.08 -10.47
N SER A 508 -50.69 8.34 -11.28
CA SER A 508 -50.49 8.22 -12.74
C SER A 508 -49.06 7.78 -13.10
N GLY A 509 -48.53 6.79 -12.39
CA GLY A 509 -47.18 6.24 -12.60
C GLY A 509 -46.04 7.18 -12.24
N ALA A 510 -46.29 8.24 -11.44
CA ALA A 510 -45.28 9.21 -11.05
C ALA A 510 -45.43 9.67 -9.59
N ALA A 511 -44.35 10.19 -9.02
CA ALA A 511 -44.34 10.86 -7.72
C ALA A 511 -43.47 12.12 -7.79
N THR A 512 -43.87 13.18 -7.09
CA THR A 512 -43.14 14.46 -7.13
C THR A 512 -42.84 14.93 -5.71
N PHE A 513 -41.57 15.26 -5.48
CA PHE A 513 -41.11 15.90 -4.25
C PHE A 513 -40.73 17.35 -4.54
N ALA A 514 -41.10 18.26 -3.65
CA ALA A 514 -40.79 19.68 -3.73
C ALA A 514 -40.18 20.17 -2.42
N ASP A 515 -39.39 21.25 -2.51
CA ASP A 515 -38.75 21.91 -1.37
C ASP A 515 -37.87 20.99 -0.51
N ILE A 516 -37.21 20.02 -1.16
CA ILE A 516 -36.31 19.07 -0.48
C ILE A 516 -34.89 19.63 -0.50
N PRO A 517 -34.12 19.56 0.60
CA PRO A 517 -32.71 19.91 0.56
C PRO A 517 -31.99 19.15 -0.57
N ILE A 518 -31.07 19.81 -1.26
CA ILE A 518 -30.21 19.09 -2.21
C ILE A 518 -29.40 18.02 -1.48
N GLY A 519 -29.05 16.96 -2.19
CA GLY A 519 -28.29 15.86 -1.62
C GLY A 519 -28.61 14.53 -2.24
N VAL A 520 -28.26 13.48 -1.52
CA VAL A 520 -28.46 12.09 -1.91
C VAL A 520 -29.33 11.40 -0.88
N TYR A 521 -30.32 10.66 -1.35
CA TYR A 521 -31.34 10.02 -0.53
C TYR A 521 -31.54 8.58 -0.96
N THR A 522 -32.03 7.75 -0.05
CA THR A 522 -32.47 6.38 -0.35
C THR A 522 -33.98 6.39 -0.56
N PHE A 523 -34.46 5.77 -1.64
CA PHE A 523 -35.89 5.57 -1.84
C PHE A 523 -36.44 4.56 -0.84
N GLY A 524 -37.53 4.90 -0.15
CA GLY A 524 -38.37 3.96 0.56
C GLY A 524 -39.55 3.57 -0.32
N PHE A 525 -39.44 2.42 -0.97
CA PHE A 525 -40.48 1.92 -1.87
C PHE A 525 -41.67 1.35 -1.08
N PRO A 526 -42.90 1.51 -1.60
CA PRO A 526 -44.04 0.70 -1.18
C PRO A 526 -43.86 -0.77 -1.58
N ASP A 527 -44.86 -1.64 -1.36
CA ASP A 527 -44.78 -3.04 -1.81
C ASP A 527 -44.66 -3.13 -3.35
N THR A 528 -43.48 -3.53 -3.83
CA THR A 528 -43.17 -3.71 -5.26
C THR A 528 -43.21 -5.17 -5.70
N SER A 529 -43.67 -6.11 -4.88
CA SER A 529 -43.63 -7.55 -5.18
C SER A 529 -44.30 -7.93 -6.51
N ALA A 530 -45.29 -7.16 -6.95
CA ALA A 530 -45.98 -7.36 -8.22
C ALA A 530 -45.18 -6.89 -9.46
N LEU A 531 -44.17 -6.04 -9.27
CA LEU A 531 -43.35 -5.44 -10.32
C LEU A 531 -41.93 -6.02 -10.38
N GLY A 532 -41.44 -6.51 -9.24
CA GLY A 532 -40.07 -7.01 -9.09
C GLY A 532 -39.19 -6.07 -8.27
N ILE A 533 -37.89 -6.18 -8.47
CA ILE A 533 -36.87 -5.43 -7.71
C ILE A 533 -36.60 -4.10 -8.43
N PRO A 534 -36.74 -2.94 -7.74
CA PRO A 534 -36.35 -1.65 -8.30
C PRO A 534 -34.86 -1.61 -8.67
N GLU A 535 -34.55 -1.18 -9.89
CA GLU A 535 -33.16 -1.03 -10.36
C GLU A 535 -32.49 0.23 -9.82
N GLU A 536 -33.25 1.28 -9.51
CA GLU A 536 -32.74 2.54 -8.94
C GLU A 536 -33.21 2.67 -7.49
N ASN A 537 -32.26 2.81 -6.56
CA ASN A 537 -32.53 2.83 -5.12
C ASN A 537 -32.16 4.16 -4.47
N TYR A 538 -31.51 5.07 -5.21
CA TYR A 538 -31.03 6.34 -4.70
C TYR A 538 -31.57 7.51 -5.52
N ALA A 539 -31.75 8.64 -4.85
CA ALA A 539 -32.20 9.88 -5.47
C ALA A 539 -31.12 10.96 -5.29
N ILE A 540 -30.65 11.54 -6.38
CA ILE A 540 -29.72 12.68 -6.36
C ILE A 540 -30.48 13.96 -6.70
N ILE A 541 -30.64 14.84 -5.70
CA ILE A 541 -31.33 16.12 -5.83
C ILE A 541 -30.29 17.23 -6.01
N ARG A 542 -30.31 17.86 -7.19
CA ARG A 542 -29.35 18.87 -7.61
C ARG A 542 -29.92 20.29 -7.52
N GLY A 543 -31.23 20.46 -7.46
CA GLY A 543 -31.93 21.74 -7.52
C GLY A 543 -33.32 21.56 -8.13
N THR A 544 -33.81 22.52 -8.91
CA THR A 544 -35.06 22.33 -9.67
C THR A 544 -34.81 21.47 -10.91
N GLY A 545 -35.62 20.44 -11.12
CA GLY A 545 -35.59 19.63 -12.35
C GLY A 545 -34.80 18.32 -12.26
N SER A 546 -34.43 17.87 -11.05
CA SER A 546 -33.96 16.49 -10.88
C SER A 546 -35.09 15.52 -11.25
N ALA A 547 -34.72 14.43 -11.93
CA ALA A 547 -35.65 13.37 -12.29
C ALA A 547 -35.01 12.00 -12.11
N SER A 548 -35.82 11.03 -11.72
CA SER A 548 -35.43 9.61 -11.62
C SER A 548 -36.43 8.76 -12.40
N LEU A 549 -35.90 7.78 -13.12
CA LEU A 549 -36.69 6.75 -13.79
C LEU A 549 -36.46 5.44 -13.03
N ILE A 550 -37.53 4.88 -12.47
CA ILE A 550 -37.47 3.61 -11.74
C ILE A 550 -37.98 2.51 -12.66
N THR A 551 -37.07 1.63 -13.06
CA THR A 551 -37.33 0.37 -13.76
C THR A 551 -37.30 -0.79 -12.77
N PHE A 552 -37.85 -1.94 -13.19
CA PHE A 552 -37.96 -3.13 -12.35
C PHE A 552 -37.40 -4.35 -13.07
N THR A 553 -36.63 -5.16 -12.35
CA THR A 553 -36.21 -6.49 -12.82
C THR A 553 -37.15 -7.56 -12.28
N THR A 554 -37.53 -8.49 -13.15
CA THR A 554 -38.25 -9.69 -12.72
C THR A 554 -37.32 -10.55 -11.87
N ALA A 555 -37.77 -10.85 -10.65
CA ALA A 555 -37.06 -11.73 -9.71
C ALA A 555 -36.92 -13.17 -10.22
#